data_AF-A0A5M3X226-F1
#
_entry.id   AF-A0A5M3X226-F1
#
_cell.length_a   1.000
_cell.length_b   1.000
_cell.length_c   1.000
_cell.angle_alpha   90.00
_cell.angle_beta   90.00
_cell.angle_gamma   90.00
#
_symmetry.space_group_name_H-M   'P 1'
#
loop_
_entity.id
_entity.type
_entity.pdbx_description
1 polymer ?
#
loop_
_entity_poly.entity_id
_entity_poly.type
_entity_poly.pdbx_seq_one_letter_code
_entity_poly.pdbx_strand_id
1 'polypeptide(L)'
;MPNRASSTERLPSGVLPALGWQGCQMVMVRALSTPRMVVCELDDSEHARRQDAGLLPTADALLLHCRAHVEPSFLKRPSPIRIRGAVAARASWQSARANLAEFAAFGARVAVLPARIAHRDGVRAEAIYHGFGLVTAEQPHEVIQPPDTRVGAGRTWVHRLVEEVVYDAVLSQQAAQRQDLGIQAFMKAGGSQVM
;
A
#
# COMPACT_ATOMS: atom_id res chain seq x y z
N MET A 1 1.49 30.72 1.85
CA MET A 1 2.20 29.43 1.70
C MET A 1 1.55 28.68 0.55
N PRO A 2 2.21 28.51 -0.61
CA PRO A 2 1.55 27.92 -1.77
C PRO A 2 1.36 26.41 -1.55
N ASN A 3 0.11 26.01 -1.69
CA ASN A 3 -0.40 24.65 -1.71
C ASN A 3 0.26 23.89 -2.89
N ARG A 4 1.32 23.11 -2.65
CA ARG A 4 1.85 22.21 -3.68
C ARG A 4 0.84 21.08 -3.83
N ALA A 5 0.06 21.16 -4.90
CA ALA A 5 -0.76 20.09 -5.40
C ALA A 5 0.01 18.77 -5.26
N SER A 6 -0.64 17.84 -4.58
CA SER A 6 -0.35 16.42 -4.53
C SER A 6 -0.19 15.88 -5.95
N SER A 7 1.01 16.00 -6.51
CA SER A 7 1.46 15.11 -7.56
C SER A 7 1.28 13.71 -6.99
N THR A 8 0.31 12.98 -7.52
CA THR A 8 0.18 11.54 -7.32
C THR A 8 1.47 10.98 -7.89
N GLU A 9 2.49 10.86 -7.03
CA GLU A 9 3.82 10.42 -7.40
C GLU A 9 3.68 8.94 -7.75
N ARG A 10 3.29 8.69 -9.01
CA ARG A 10 3.05 7.37 -9.54
C ARG A 10 4.35 6.59 -9.39
N LEU A 11 4.26 5.45 -8.74
CA LEU A 11 5.41 4.57 -8.69
C LEU A 11 5.73 4.06 -10.09
N PRO A 12 7.00 4.03 -10.50
CA PRO A 12 7.39 3.37 -11.74
C PRO A 12 6.97 1.89 -11.71
N SER A 13 6.40 1.39 -12.81
CA SER A 13 5.79 0.06 -12.89
C SER A 13 6.77 -1.10 -12.63
N GLY A 14 8.07 -0.90 -12.86
CA GLY A 14 9.08 -1.94 -12.66
C GLY A 14 9.62 -2.06 -11.23
N VAL A 15 9.20 -1.22 -10.29
CA VAL A 15 9.66 -1.29 -8.88
C VAL A 15 9.17 -2.56 -8.18
N LEU A 16 7.90 -2.94 -8.36
CA LEU A 16 7.37 -4.14 -7.69
C LEU A 16 8.05 -5.43 -8.17
N PRO A 17 8.25 -5.65 -9.49
CA PRO A 17 9.06 -6.77 -9.96
C PRO A 17 10.49 -6.76 -9.41
N ALA A 18 11.16 -5.60 -9.36
CA ALA A 18 12.52 -5.50 -8.85
C ALA A 18 12.62 -5.93 -7.37
N LEU A 19 11.57 -5.69 -6.58
CA LEU A 19 11.46 -6.09 -5.17
C LEU A 19 11.02 -7.55 -4.96
N GLY A 20 10.71 -8.29 -6.03
CA GLY A 20 10.13 -9.63 -5.92
C GLY A 20 8.68 -9.63 -5.43
N TRP A 21 7.96 -8.52 -5.61
CA TRP A 21 6.56 -8.34 -5.21
C TRP A 21 5.62 -8.45 -6.40
N GLN A 22 5.90 -9.38 -7.32
CA GLN A 22 5.04 -9.64 -8.48
C GLN A 22 3.65 -10.11 -8.01
N GLY A 23 2.60 -9.64 -8.69
CA GLY A 23 1.22 -9.98 -8.35
C GLY A 23 0.65 -9.23 -7.13
N CYS A 24 1.46 -8.46 -6.40
CA CYS A 24 0.96 -7.59 -5.34
C CYS A 24 0.19 -6.40 -5.93
N GLN A 25 -0.83 -5.96 -5.20
CA GLN A 25 -1.57 -4.74 -5.49
C GLN A 25 -0.95 -3.56 -4.76
N MET A 26 -1.10 -2.38 -5.36
CA MET A 26 -0.71 -1.11 -4.76
C MET A 26 -1.94 -0.24 -4.56
N VAL A 27 -2.09 0.29 -3.36
CA VAL A 27 -3.19 1.19 -2.99
C VAL A 27 -2.63 2.39 -2.25
N MET A 28 -3.22 3.57 -2.51
CA MET A 28 -2.94 4.76 -1.73
C MET A 28 -3.83 4.75 -0.49
N VAL A 29 -3.23 4.73 0.70
CA VAL A 29 -3.98 4.67 1.97
C VAL A 29 -3.58 5.77 2.91
N ARG A 30 -4.55 6.22 3.72
CA ARG A 30 -4.34 7.09 4.88
C ARG A 30 -4.73 6.34 6.15
N ALA A 31 -3.91 5.36 6.52
CA ALA A 31 -4.12 4.57 7.74
C ALA A 31 -3.50 5.19 9.00
N LEU A 32 -2.68 6.24 8.83
CA LEU A 32 -1.99 6.97 9.90
C LEU A 32 -1.95 8.47 9.53
N SER A 33 -0.95 9.23 9.99
CA SER A 33 -0.89 10.70 9.83
C SER A 33 -0.73 11.17 8.37
N THR A 34 -0.15 10.34 7.50
CA THR A 34 0.22 10.71 6.14
C THR A 34 -0.20 9.67 5.10
N PRO A 35 -0.66 10.09 3.90
CA PRO A 35 -0.96 9.17 2.81
C PRO A 35 0.33 8.50 2.31
N ARG A 36 0.23 7.20 2.01
CA ARG A 36 1.34 6.38 1.55
C ARG A 36 0.86 5.27 0.61
N MET A 37 1.73 4.87 -0.31
CA MET A 37 1.45 3.72 -1.16
C MET A 37 1.77 2.45 -0.38
N VAL A 38 0.76 1.63 -0.13
CA VAL A 38 0.90 0.32 0.51
C VAL A 38 0.83 -0.76 -0.55
N VAL A 39 1.73 -1.73 -0.42
CA VAL A 39 1.80 -2.93 -1.25
C VAL A 39 1.24 -4.08 -0.44
N CYS A 40 0.25 -4.75 -1.01
CA CYS A 40 -0.49 -5.79 -0.33
C CYS A 40 -0.99 -6.88 -1.27
N GLU A 41 -1.36 -8.00 -0.69
CA GLU A 41 -2.06 -9.10 -1.35
C GLU A 41 -3.44 -9.26 -0.73
N LEU A 42 -4.43 -9.53 -1.57
CA LEU A 42 -5.76 -9.95 -1.15
C LEU A 42 -5.76 -11.48 -1.03
N ASP A 43 -6.14 -11.98 0.15
CA ASP A 43 -6.49 -13.38 0.35
C ASP A 43 -7.93 -13.58 -0.15
N ASP A 44 -8.07 -14.07 -1.38
CA ASP A 44 -9.37 -14.28 -2.02
C ASP A 44 -10.28 -15.23 -1.23
N SER A 45 -9.70 -16.19 -0.51
CA SER A 45 -10.48 -17.15 0.30
C SER A 45 -11.09 -16.46 1.52
N GLU A 46 -10.31 -15.66 2.23
CA GLU A 46 -10.82 -14.91 3.39
C GLU A 46 -11.72 -13.75 2.96
N HIS A 47 -11.44 -13.13 1.81
CA HIS A 47 -12.31 -12.14 1.18
C HIS A 47 -13.70 -12.72 0.89
N ALA A 48 -13.77 -13.87 0.22
CA ALA A 48 -15.04 -14.55 -0.08
C ALA A 48 -15.82 -14.89 1.20
N ARG A 49 -15.14 -15.46 2.21
CA ARG A 49 -15.79 -15.74 3.52
C ARG A 49 -16.35 -14.50 4.20
N ARG A 50 -15.73 -13.32 4.01
CA ARG A 50 -16.28 -12.07 4.54
C ARG A 50 -17.49 -11.61 3.77
N GLN A 51 -17.48 -11.74 2.44
CA GLN A 51 -18.63 -11.42 1.60
C GLN A 51 -19.84 -12.29 1.95
N ASP A 52 -19.64 -13.60 2.08
CA ASP A 52 -20.71 -14.55 2.46
C ASP A 52 -21.30 -14.22 3.84
N ALA A 53 -20.47 -13.73 4.76
CA ALA A 53 -20.89 -13.31 6.09
C ALA A 53 -21.45 -11.88 6.15
N GLY A 54 -21.52 -11.15 5.02
CA GLY A 54 -21.98 -9.76 4.97
C GLY A 54 -21.07 -8.78 5.75
N LEU A 55 -19.79 -9.11 5.91
CA LEU A 55 -18.84 -8.32 6.70
C LEU A 55 -18.11 -7.30 5.82
N LEU A 56 -18.46 -6.03 6.01
CA LEU A 56 -17.81 -4.90 5.36
C LEU A 56 -16.47 -4.54 6.05
N PRO A 57 -15.54 -3.89 5.32
CA PRO A 57 -14.33 -3.34 5.93
C PRO A 57 -14.66 -2.43 7.12
N THR A 58 -13.89 -2.57 8.20
CA THR A 58 -14.06 -1.71 9.39
C THR A 58 -12.90 -0.72 9.48
N ALA A 59 -12.81 0.16 8.48
CA ALA A 59 -11.70 1.11 8.25
C ALA A 59 -11.74 2.38 9.12
N ASP A 60 -12.67 2.46 10.08
CA ASP A 60 -12.76 3.55 11.05
C ASP A 60 -12.47 3.03 12.46
N ALA A 61 -11.72 3.81 13.24
CA ALA A 61 -11.27 3.41 14.58
C ALA A 61 -12.44 3.22 15.56
N LEU A 62 -13.46 4.08 15.48
CA LEU A 62 -14.65 3.97 16.32
C LEU A 62 -15.48 2.76 15.91
N LEU A 63 -15.70 2.55 14.61
CA LEU A 63 -16.40 1.36 14.10
C LEU A 63 -15.68 0.06 14.50
N LEU A 64 -14.34 0.04 14.44
CA LEU A 64 -13.56 -1.13 14.85
C LEU A 64 -13.70 -1.39 16.34
N HIS A 65 -13.69 -0.33 17.15
CA HIS A 65 -13.90 -0.43 18.59
C HIS A 65 -15.29 -0.98 18.92
N CYS A 66 -16.34 -0.42 18.30
CA CYS A 66 -17.72 -0.90 18.46
C CYS A 66 -17.85 -2.37 18.03
N ARG A 67 -17.24 -2.75 16.90
CA ARG A 67 -17.24 -4.13 16.42
C ARG A 67 -16.54 -5.07 17.39
N ALA A 68 -15.36 -4.70 17.89
CA ALA A 68 -14.61 -5.50 18.84
C ALA A 68 -15.32 -5.64 20.20
N HIS A 69 -16.15 -4.66 20.58
CA HIS A 69 -16.98 -4.74 21.77
C HIS A 69 -18.13 -5.75 21.61
N VAL A 70 -18.84 -5.69 20.47
CA VAL A 70 -19.95 -6.61 20.17
C VAL A 70 -19.45 -8.02 19.87
N GLU A 71 -18.32 -8.14 19.17
CA GLU A 71 -17.74 -9.40 18.71
C GLU A 71 -16.20 -9.40 18.95
N PRO A 72 -15.74 -9.77 20.16
CA PRO A 72 -14.31 -9.75 20.50
C PRO A 72 -13.44 -10.69 19.65
N SER A 73 -14.03 -11.75 19.10
CA SER A 73 -13.37 -12.68 18.17
C SER A 73 -12.95 -12.00 16.86
N PHE A 74 -13.59 -10.88 16.48
CA PHE A 74 -13.27 -10.16 15.26
C PHE A 74 -11.80 -9.73 15.19
N LEU A 75 -11.20 -9.31 16.32
CA LEU A 75 -9.80 -8.92 16.38
C LEU A 75 -8.83 -10.09 16.16
N LYS A 76 -9.27 -11.31 16.45
CA LYS A 76 -8.47 -12.53 16.29
C LYS A 76 -8.64 -13.16 14.91
N ARG A 77 -9.69 -12.78 14.16
CA ARG A 77 -9.95 -13.29 12.81
C ARG A 77 -8.78 -12.95 11.87
N PRO A 78 -8.48 -13.83 10.90
CA PRO A 78 -7.57 -13.49 9.81
C PRO A 78 -7.96 -12.19 9.10
N SER A 79 -6.95 -11.48 8.60
CA SER A 79 -7.16 -10.36 7.69
C SER A 79 -7.26 -10.88 6.26
N PRO A 80 -8.20 -10.39 5.43
CA PRO A 80 -8.21 -10.67 3.99
C PRO A 80 -7.07 -9.95 3.28
N ILE A 81 -6.33 -9.08 3.97
CA ILE A 81 -5.18 -8.36 3.43
C ILE A 81 -3.90 -8.81 4.11
N ARG A 82 -2.92 -9.17 3.28
CA ARG A 82 -1.53 -9.34 3.70
C ARG A 82 -0.71 -8.16 3.23
N ILE A 83 -0.30 -7.31 4.17
CA ILE A 83 0.58 -6.16 3.88
C ILE A 83 2.00 -6.68 3.67
N ARG A 84 2.61 -6.33 2.53
CA ARG A 84 4.03 -6.60 2.23
C ARG A 84 4.91 -5.45 2.69
N GLY A 85 4.45 -4.23 2.47
CA GLY A 85 5.20 -3.05 2.83
C GLY A 85 4.56 -1.75 2.34
N ALA A 86 5.29 -0.66 2.51
CA ALA A 86 4.96 0.64 1.95
C ALA A 86 6.12 1.17 1.11
N VAL A 87 5.76 1.90 0.05
CA VAL A 87 6.70 2.46 -0.91
C VAL A 87 6.50 3.97 -1.00
N ALA A 88 7.60 4.71 -1.03
CA ALA A 88 7.58 6.14 -1.27
C ALA A 88 8.60 6.50 -2.35
N ALA A 89 8.12 6.86 -3.54
CA ALA A 89 8.94 7.57 -4.53
C ALA A 89 9.11 9.01 -4.08
N ARG A 90 10.35 9.50 -3.92
CA ARG A 90 10.63 10.88 -3.52
C ARG A 90 11.94 11.38 -4.14
N ALA A 91 12.06 12.70 -4.27
CA ALA A 91 13.30 13.33 -4.74
C ALA A 91 14.45 13.32 -3.69
N SER A 92 14.16 13.05 -2.41
CA SER A 92 15.16 13.06 -1.33
C SER A 92 14.95 11.94 -0.31
N TRP A 93 16.06 11.45 0.25
CA TRP A 93 16.06 10.42 1.29
C TRP A 93 15.26 10.84 2.53
N GLN A 94 15.47 12.06 3.02
CA GLN A 94 14.78 12.56 4.21
C GLN A 94 13.25 12.59 4.04
N SER A 95 12.77 12.94 2.84
CA SER A 95 11.34 12.95 2.54
C SER A 95 10.76 11.53 2.52
N ALA A 96 11.47 10.58 1.90
CA ALA A 96 11.04 9.17 1.89
C ALA A 96 11.03 8.57 3.30
N ARG A 97 12.10 8.79 4.08
CA ARG A 97 12.22 8.31 5.45
C ARG A 97 11.11 8.86 6.33
N ALA A 98 10.84 10.17 6.27
CA ALA A 98 9.79 10.80 7.07
C ALA A 98 8.39 10.25 6.71
N ASN A 99 8.10 10.00 5.43
CA ASN A 99 6.82 9.45 4.99
C ASN A 99 6.60 8.00 5.48
N LEU A 100 7.66 7.21 5.53
CA LEU A 100 7.60 5.78 5.83
C LEU A 100 7.93 5.42 7.29
N ALA A 101 8.35 6.39 8.11
CA ALA A 101 8.83 6.16 9.48
C ALA A 101 7.80 5.40 10.34
N GLU A 102 6.53 5.82 10.29
CA GLU A 102 5.44 5.21 11.07
C GLU A 102 5.02 3.82 10.56
N PHE A 103 5.53 3.38 9.41
CA PHE A 103 5.12 2.10 8.81
C PHE A 103 5.98 0.91 9.23
N ALA A 104 6.98 1.12 10.09
CA ALA A 104 7.94 0.09 10.51
C ALA A 104 7.29 -1.14 11.16
N ALA A 105 6.12 -0.97 11.78
CA ALA A 105 5.39 -2.05 12.45
C ALA A 105 4.49 -2.90 11.53
N PHE A 106 4.31 -2.52 10.25
CA PHE A 106 3.32 -3.18 9.38
C PHE A 106 3.94 -3.94 8.20
N GLY A 107 5.19 -3.67 7.84
CA GLY A 107 5.85 -4.34 6.72
C GLY A 107 7.15 -3.67 6.30
N ALA A 108 7.69 -4.12 5.16
CA ALA A 108 8.86 -3.53 4.55
C ALA A 108 8.66 -2.04 4.23
N ARG A 109 9.71 -1.23 4.37
CA ARG A 109 9.70 0.19 3.98
C ARG A 109 10.65 0.38 2.83
N VAL A 110 10.17 0.86 1.69
CA VAL A 110 11.00 1.03 0.49
C VAL A 110 10.96 2.47 0.00
N ALA A 111 12.12 3.10 -0.05
CA ALA A 111 12.30 4.39 -0.69
C ALA A 111 12.70 4.18 -2.16
N VAL A 112 11.95 4.81 -3.06
CA VAL A 112 12.33 4.92 -4.48
C VAL A 112 12.92 6.30 -4.72
N LEU A 113 14.20 6.36 -5.04
CA LEU A 113 14.98 7.59 -5.09
C LEU A 113 15.71 7.72 -6.43
N PRO A 114 16.01 8.93 -6.90
CA PRO A 114 16.93 9.10 -8.01
C PRO A 114 18.26 8.40 -7.75
N ALA A 115 18.85 7.77 -8.77
CA ALA A 115 20.07 6.96 -8.65
C ALA A 115 21.22 7.71 -7.97
N ARG A 116 21.39 9.00 -8.31
CA ARG A 116 22.39 9.90 -7.70
C ARG A 116 22.24 10.11 -6.18
N ILE A 117 21.06 9.82 -5.63
CA ILE A 117 20.76 9.89 -4.20
C ILE A 117 20.87 8.49 -3.59
N ALA A 118 20.27 7.49 -4.24
CA ALA A 118 20.24 6.11 -3.76
C ALA A 118 21.65 5.50 -3.57
N HIS A 119 22.60 5.87 -4.44
CA HIS A 119 23.98 5.38 -4.40
C HIS A 119 24.87 6.08 -3.37
N ARG A 120 24.41 7.14 -2.70
CA ARG A 120 25.24 7.84 -1.70
C ARG A 120 25.48 6.94 -0.51
N ASP A 121 26.74 6.77 -0.10
CA ASP A 121 27.10 5.87 1.00
C ASP A 121 26.40 6.21 2.32
N GLY A 122 26.25 7.52 2.63
CA GLY A 122 25.49 7.95 3.81
C GLY A 122 24.02 7.52 3.78
N VAL A 123 23.38 7.57 2.60
CA VAL A 123 21.98 7.13 2.43
C VAL A 123 21.88 5.61 2.57
N ARG A 124 22.83 4.86 1.99
CA ARG A 124 22.88 3.40 2.10
C ARG A 124 23.11 2.94 3.53
N ALA A 125 24.05 3.56 4.25
CA ALA A 125 24.33 3.27 5.65
C ALA A 125 23.12 3.55 6.54
N GLU A 126 22.44 4.69 6.36
CA GLU A 126 21.21 4.99 7.09
C GLU A 126 20.07 4.02 6.75
N ALA A 127 19.93 3.62 5.48
CA ALA A 127 18.93 2.66 5.08
C ALA A 127 19.14 1.29 5.73
N ILE A 128 20.38 0.80 5.79
CA ILE A 128 20.73 -0.43 6.52
C ILE A 128 20.40 -0.28 8.00
N TYR A 129 20.87 0.79 8.65
CA TYR A 129 20.66 1.02 10.08
C TYR A 129 19.17 1.06 10.44
N HIS A 130 18.36 1.69 9.61
CA HIS A 130 16.93 1.81 9.84
C HIS A 130 16.10 0.67 9.24
N GLY A 131 16.68 -0.29 8.52
CA GLY A 131 15.96 -1.40 7.87
C GLY A 131 15.08 -1.00 6.67
N PHE A 132 15.50 0.00 5.90
CA PHE A 132 14.84 0.44 4.67
C PHE A 132 15.39 -0.26 3.43
N GLY A 133 14.51 -0.52 2.48
CA GLY A 133 14.88 -0.84 1.12
C GLY A 133 15.11 0.43 0.29
N LEU A 134 16.10 0.39 -0.60
CA LEU A 134 16.39 1.46 -1.55
C LEU A 134 16.31 0.91 -2.97
N VAL A 135 15.52 1.59 -3.80
CA VAL A 135 15.38 1.27 -5.23
C VAL A 135 15.58 2.54 -6.05
N THR A 136 16.23 2.43 -7.21
CA THR A 136 16.38 3.57 -8.14
C THR A 136 15.06 3.88 -8.85
N ALA A 137 14.78 5.17 -9.01
CA ALA A 137 13.59 5.65 -9.71
C ALA A 137 13.72 5.51 -11.24
N GLU A 138 14.94 5.59 -11.76
CA GLU A 138 15.28 5.45 -13.17
C GLU A 138 15.29 3.98 -13.60
N GLN A 139 15.06 3.74 -14.90
CA GLN A 139 15.22 2.40 -15.48
C GLN A 139 16.68 2.16 -15.89
N PRO A 140 17.21 0.92 -15.72
CA PRO A 140 16.58 -0.20 -15.03
C PRO A 140 16.46 0.06 -13.52
N HIS A 141 15.34 -0.36 -12.92
CA HIS A 141 15.14 -0.24 -11.48
C HIS A 141 16.06 -1.20 -10.75
N GLU A 142 16.99 -0.63 -10.00
CA GLU A 142 18.03 -1.35 -9.27
C GLU A 142 17.71 -1.35 -7.79
N VAL A 143 17.75 -2.53 -7.15
CA VAL A 143 17.65 -2.67 -5.71
C VAL A 143 19.04 -2.47 -5.10
N ILE A 144 19.30 -1.26 -4.60
CA ILE A 144 20.58 -0.90 -3.97
C ILE A 144 20.71 -1.53 -2.59
N GLN A 145 19.59 -1.62 -1.87
CA GLN A 145 19.51 -2.21 -0.55
C GLN A 145 18.15 -2.92 -0.44
N PRO A 146 18.10 -4.22 -0.13
CA PRO A 146 16.84 -4.88 0.15
C PRO A 146 16.24 -4.39 1.47
N PRO A 147 14.90 -4.26 1.57
CA PRO A 147 14.25 -3.87 2.81
C PRO A 147 14.33 -4.96 3.87
N ASP A 148 14.31 -4.57 5.15
CA ASP A 148 14.03 -5.53 6.21
C ASP A 148 12.56 -5.97 6.13
N THR A 149 12.32 -7.27 6.20
CA THR A 149 10.99 -7.88 6.18
C THR A 149 10.57 -8.38 7.56
N ARG A 150 11.41 -8.23 8.58
CA ARG A 150 11.11 -8.64 9.96
C ARG A 150 10.16 -7.62 10.58
N VAL A 151 8.88 -7.98 10.65
CA VAL A 151 7.88 -7.21 11.40
C VAL A 151 7.86 -7.69 12.84
N GLY A 152 7.86 -6.74 13.79
CA GLY A 152 7.91 -7.02 15.22
C GLY A 152 6.76 -7.91 15.73
N ALA A 153 7.07 -8.72 16.76
CA ALA A 153 6.18 -9.74 17.31
C ALA A 153 5.08 -9.12 18.20
N GLY A 154 3.98 -8.67 17.62
CA GLY A 154 2.79 -8.30 18.40
C GLY A 154 1.68 -7.66 17.57
N ARG A 155 0.68 -8.46 17.17
CA ARG A 155 -0.52 -7.94 16.51
C ARG A 155 -1.38 -7.19 17.54
N THR A 156 -1.45 -5.87 17.41
CA THR A 156 -2.29 -4.99 18.24
C THR A 156 -3.57 -4.60 17.49
N TRP A 157 -4.52 -3.94 18.17
CA TRP A 157 -5.72 -3.40 17.54
C TRP A 157 -5.40 -2.41 16.40
N VAL A 158 -4.27 -1.69 16.48
CA VAL A 158 -3.82 -0.78 15.41
C VAL A 158 -3.44 -1.55 14.15
N HIS A 159 -2.83 -2.73 14.28
CA HIS A 159 -2.54 -3.59 13.12
C HIS A 159 -3.84 -3.98 12.41
N ARG A 160 -4.85 -4.36 13.20
CA ARG A 160 -6.17 -4.66 12.65
C ARG A 160 -6.80 -3.44 11.96
N LEU A 161 -6.71 -2.26 12.56
CA LEU A 161 -7.22 -1.04 11.92
C LEU A 161 -6.53 -0.77 10.58
N VAL A 162 -5.20 -0.84 10.54
CA VAL A 162 -4.45 -0.61 9.30
C VAL A 162 -4.80 -1.66 8.23
N GLU A 163 -4.94 -2.93 8.61
CA GLU A 163 -5.41 -3.99 7.70
C GLU A 163 -6.79 -3.67 7.11
N GLU A 164 -7.76 -3.24 7.93
CA GLU A 164 -9.10 -2.89 7.48
C GLU A 164 -9.13 -1.65 6.58
N VAL A 165 -8.31 -0.64 6.88
CA VAL A 165 -8.15 0.55 6.02
C VAL A 165 -7.56 0.19 4.66
N VAL A 166 -6.56 -0.70 4.63
CA VAL A 166 -5.97 -1.18 3.37
C VAL A 166 -6.98 -2.02 2.60
N TYR A 167 -7.76 -2.86 3.29
CA TYR A 167 -8.82 -3.66 2.68
C TYR A 167 -9.90 -2.80 2.02
N ASP A 168 -10.37 -1.78 2.73
CA ASP A 168 -11.35 -0.82 2.19
C ASP A 168 -10.83 -0.10 0.94
N ALA A 169 -9.57 0.34 0.94
CA ALA A 169 -8.94 0.97 -0.21
C ALA A 169 -8.80 0.02 -1.41
N VAL A 170 -8.47 -1.26 -1.18
CA VAL A 170 -8.42 -2.29 -2.22
C VAL A 170 -9.80 -2.47 -2.86
N LEU A 171 -10.86 -2.62 -2.06
CA LEU A 171 -12.21 -2.78 -2.58
C LEU A 171 -12.69 -1.54 -3.35
N SER A 172 -12.41 -0.34 -2.83
CA SER A 172 -12.73 0.92 -3.49
C SER A 172 -12.03 1.06 -4.83
N GLN A 173 -10.75 0.69 -4.91
CA GLN A 173 -9.98 0.71 -6.16
C GLN A 173 -10.53 -0.29 -7.18
N GLN A 174 -10.88 -1.51 -6.75
CA GLN A 174 -11.49 -2.51 -7.63
C GLN A 174 -12.86 -2.07 -8.15
N ALA A 175 -13.68 -1.43 -7.31
CA ALA A 175 -14.98 -0.90 -7.70
C ALA A 175 -14.84 0.20 -8.77
N ALA A 176 -13.90 1.14 -8.58
CA ALA A 176 -13.60 2.17 -9.56
C ALA A 176 -13.14 1.59 -10.91
N GLN A 177 -12.24 0.59 -10.88
CA GLN A 177 -11.77 -0.08 -12.10
C GLN A 177 -12.90 -0.79 -12.87
N ARG A 178 -13.84 -1.42 -12.16
CA ARG A 178 -15.01 -2.06 -12.78
C ARG A 178 -15.95 -1.04 -13.45
N GLN A 179 -16.13 0.13 -12.83
CA GLN A 179 -16.95 1.21 -13.40
C GLN A 179 -16.32 1.78 -14.68
N ASP A 180 -15.01 2.03 -14.68
CA ASP A 180 -14.28 2.52 -15.86
C ASP A 180 -14.38 1.55 -17.04
N LEU A 181 -14.26 0.24 -16.78
CA LEU A 181 -14.41 -0.79 -17.81
C LEU A 181 -15.84 -0.85 -18.36
N GLY A 182 -16.86 -0.71 -17.51
CA GLY A 182 -18.26 -0.67 -17.93
C GLY A 182 -18.57 0.53 -18.83
N ILE A 183 -18.03 1.70 -18.48
CA ILE A 183 -18.18 2.94 -19.27
C ILE A 183 -17.47 2.81 -20.63
N GLN A 184 -16.26 2.24 -20.67
CA GLN A 184 -15.53 2.02 -21.93
C GLN A 184 -16.22 0.99 -22.83
N ALA A 185 -16.79 -0.08 -22.27
CA ALA A 185 -17.55 -1.07 -23.02
C ALA A 185 -18.81 -0.46 -23.65
N PHE A 186 -19.53 0.40 -22.91
CA PHE A 186 -20.69 1.12 -23.41
C PHE A 186 -20.33 2.09 -24.56
N MET A 187 -19.24 2.85 -24.43
CA MET A 187 -18.76 3.74 -25.49
C MET A 187 -18.35 3.00 -26.77
N LYS A 188 -17.75 1.81 -26.66
CA LYS A 188 -17.41 0.98 -27.83
C LYS A 188 -18.64 0.39 -28.53
N ALA A 189 -19.69 0.03 -27.78
CA ALA A 189 -20.92 -0.51 -28.33
C ALA A 189 -21.80 0.56 -29.01
N GLY A 190 -21.83 1.79 -28.48
CA GLY A 190 -22.61 2.89 -29.04
C GLY A 190 -22.05 3.52 -30.32
N GLY A 191 -20.77 3.25 -30.66
CA GLY A 191 -20.12 3.77 -31.87
C GLY A 191 -20.39 3.00 -33.16
N SER A 192 -21.15 1.91 -33.11
CA SER A 192 -21.37 1.01 -34.26
C SER A 192 -22.75 1.12 -34.92
N GLN A 193 -23.55 2.14 -34.56
CA GLN A 193 -24.88 2.40 -35.15
C GLN A 193 -24.96 3.77 -35.84
N VAL A 194 -24.05 4.05 -36.78
CA VAL A 194 -24.29 5.01 -37.86
C VAL A 194 -23.56 4.51 -39.12
N MET A 195 -24.19 3.59 -39.84
CA MET A 195 -24.03 3.44 -41.29
C MET A 195 -25.23 2.68 -41.87
#